data_AF-A0A1W9SJL3-F1
#
_entry.id   AF-A0A1W9SJL3-F1
#
_cell.length_a   1.000
_cell.length_b   1.000
_cell.length_c   1.000
_cell.angle_alpha   90.00
_cell.angle_beta   90.00
_cell.angle_gamma   90.00
#
_symmetry.space_group_name_H-M   'P 1'
#
loop_
_entity.id
_entity.type
_entity.pdbx_description
1 polymer ?
#
loop_
_entity_poly.entity_id
_entity_poly.type
_entity_poly.pdbx_seq_one_letter_code
_entity_poly.pdbx_strand_id
1 'polypeptide(L)'
;MIIILLFAIKAGIIKTKKDIQGIVLKGIGSDFKWDFFEKNIIDGKKFEVNDTIKTNKILISKIIANLLNFKVGDKILMYFIQKNSEQLRFRKFNVSGIYETGLYENDKLFAFVDIKHIQKLNFWKENEISGFEIFIDNYDDLKEMWYKVYEIAGNRFEENSNTLKVETIEEKVPQIFDWLELQNINVIVILSLMTLVSGFNMISGLLILIMEKTKTIGILKSLGATDWTIIKIFLYKAGFLIGKALFWGNLISIFLIFLQSYFGIIKLDPETYYLDKVPVLLNIYDLFILNLGTLLIILIMLLAPSFIITKISPVKTINFN
;
A
#
# COMPACT_ATOMS: atom_id res chain seq x y z
N MET A 1 15.77 -12.49 -5.93
CA MET A 1 15.95 -13.84 -5.34
C MET A 1 14.57 -14.43 -5.13
N ILE A 2 14.30 -15.62 -5.67
CA ILE A 2 12.98 -16.25 -5.55
C ILE A 2 13.02 -17.21 -4.37
N ILE A 3 12.06 -17.10 -3.45
CA ILE A 3 11.91 -18.01 -2.32
C ILE A 3 10.61 -18.79 -2.51
N ILE A 4 10.69 -20.11 -2.36
CA ILE A 4 9.54 -21.00 -2.47
C ILE A 4 9.33 -21.61 -1.09
N LEU A 5 8.14 -21.44 -0.54
CA LEU A 5 7.73 -21.99 0.74
C LEU A 5 6.61 -23.01 0.56
N LEU A 6 6.66 -24.07 1.36
CA LEU A 6 5.64 -25.11 1.36
C LEU A 6 4.58 -24.77 2.40
N PHE A 7 3.30 -25.02 2.09
CA PHE A 7 2.25 -24.88 3.10
C PHE A 7 1.17 -25.95 2.97
N ALA A 8 0.50 -26.20 4.10
CA ALA A 8 -0.74 -26.97 4.12
C ALA A 8 -1.84 -26.16 4.81
N ILE A 9 -3.08 -26.34 4.39
CA ILE A 9 -4.24 -25.74 5.05
C ILE A 9 -5.25 -26.80 5.45
N LYS A 10 -5.89 -26.60 6.60
CA LYS A 10 -7.04 -27.40 7.02
C LYS A 10 -7.98 -26.57 7.88
N ALA A 11 -9.24 -26.46 7.45
CA ALA A 11 -10.29 -25.87 8.25
C ALA A 11 -10.62 -26.76 9.45
N GLY A 12 -10.90 -26.14 10.59
CA GLY A 12 -11.43 -26.80 11.76
C GLY A 12 -12.20 -25.83 12.64
N ILE A 13 -12.71 -26.35 13.75
CA ILE A 13 -13.58 -25.63 14.66
C ILE A 13 -12.94 -25.65 16.04
N ILE A 14 -12.74 -24.49 16.64
CA ILE A 14 -12.44 -24.39 18.06
C ILE A 14 -13.75 -24.23 18.81
N LYS A 15 -13.95 -25.07 19.82
CA LYS A 15 -15.11 -25.00 20.71
C LYS A 15 -14.64 -24.77 22.13
N THR A 16 -15.08 -23.66 22.72
CA THR A 16 -14.96 -23.41 24.16
C THR A 16 -16.29 -23.77 24.84
N LYS A 17 -16.40 -23.52 26.16
CA LYS A 17 -17.66 -23.74 26.88
C LYS A 17 -18.78 -22.81 26.42
N LYS A 18 -18.44 -21.64 25.86
CA LYS A 18 -19.36 -20.56 25.54
C LYS A 18 -19.45 -20.28 24.05
N ASP A 19 -18.35 -20.48 23.32
CA ASP A 19 -18.19 -19.99 21.95
C ASP A 19 -17.71 -21.10 21.01
N ILE A 20 -18.06 -20.95 19.72
CA ILE A 20 -17.64 -21.83 18.64
C ILE A 20 -17.13 -20.94 17.51
N GLN A 21 -15.89 -21.17 17.06
CA GLN A 21 -15.28 -20.39 15.99
C GLN A 21 -14.66 -21.32 14.94
N GLY A 22 -14.98 -21.09 13.68
CA GLY A 22 -14.32 -21.72 12.53
C GLY A 22 -12.99 -21.02 12.24
N ILE A 23 -11.91 -21.80 12.18
CA ILE A 23 -10.53 -21.32 11.97
C ILE A 23 -9.84 -22.23 10.96
N VAL A 24 -8.96 -21.66 10.14
CA VAL A 24 -8.10 -22.38 9.22
C VAL A 24 -6.72 -22.50 9.82
N LEU A 25 -6.25 -23.74 10.00
CA LEU A 25 -4.86 -23.99 10.34
C LEU A 25 -4.01 -23.83 9.08
N LYS A 26 -3.00 -22.96 9.15
CA LYS A 26 -1.91 -22.87 8.18
C LYS A 26 -0.69 -23.61 8.74
N GLY A 27 -0.34 -24.69 8.08
CA GLY A 27 0.80 -25.53 8.38
C GLY A 27 2.05 -24.94 7.77
N ILE A 28 3.06 -24.69 8.61
CA ILE A 28 4.35 -24.13 8.20
C ILE A 28 5.47 -25.16 8.36
N GLY A 29 6.43 -25.13 7.43
CA GLY A 29 7.63 -25.95 7.45
C GLY A 29 8.80 -25.28 8.18
N SER A 30 9.96 -25.95 8.16
CA SER A 30 11.23 -25.44 8.71
C SER A 30 11.82 -24.28 7.87
N ASP A 31 11.37 -24.16 6.63
CA ASP A 31 11.67 -23.10 5.65
C ASP A 31 10.90 -21.78 5.90
N PHE A 32 9.94 -21.77 6.83
CA PHE A 32 9.09 -20.61 7.07
C PHE A 32 9.86 -19.37 7.55
N LYS A 33 9.62 -18.23 6.88
CA LYS A 33 10.23 -16.95 7.24
C LYS A 33 9.46 -16.23 8.35
N TRP A 34 10.10 -16.11 9.50
CA TRP A 34 9.51 -15.51 10.69
C TRP A 34 9.60 -13.98 10.76
N ASP A 35 10.36 -13.32 9.87
CA ASP A 35 10.67 -11.87 9.95
C ASP A 35 9.44 -10.97 10.13
N PHE A 36 8.35 -11.28 9.43
CA PHE A 36 7.10 -10.54 9.53
C PHE A 36 6.34 -10.84 10.83
N PHE A 37 6.24 -12.11 11.22
CA PHE A 37 5.50 -12.50 12.41
C PHE A 37 6.24 -12.16 13.71
N GLU A 38 7.57 -12.22 13.73
CA GLU A 38 8.38 -11.85 14.90
C GLU A 38 8.15 -10.41 15.33
N LYS A 39 8.02 -9.49 14.37
CA LYS A 39 7.73 -8.07 14.64
C LYS A 39 6.31 -7.83 15.14
N ASN A 40 5.40 -8.76 14.87
CA ASN A 40 3.97 -8.66 15.11
C ASN A 40 3.48 -9.60 16.24
N ILE A 41 4.37 -10.34 16.89
CA ILE A 41 4.03 -11.12 18.10
C ILE A 41 3.95 -10.15 19.27
N ILE A 42 2.75 -10.08 19.87
CA ILE A 42 2.47 -9.19 21.01
C ILE A 42 2.68 -9.88 22.36
N ASP A 43 2.52 -11.21 22.40
CA ASP A 43 2.69 -12.02 23.62
C ASP A 43 3.21 -13.42 23.27
N GLY A 44 4.03 -13.99 24.14
CA GLY A 44 4.66 -15.29 23.96
C GLY A 44 5.85 -15.27 22.99
N LYS A 45 6.06 -16.38 22.26
CA LYS A 45 7.22 -16.59 21.38
C LYS A 45 6.84 -17.39 20.15
N LYS A 46 7.62 -17.21 19.07
CA LYS A 46 7.59 -18.14 17.93
C LYS A 46 7.90 -19.57 18.37
N PHE A 47 7.49 -20.53 17.55
CA PHE A 47 7.87 -21.93 17.73
C PHE A 47 8.77 -22.38 16.60
N GLU A 48 9.66 -23.31 16.91
CA GLU A 48 10.52 -23.94 15.91
C GLU A 48 9.83 -25.18 15.36
N VAL A 49 9.87 -25.30 14.03
CA VAL A 49 9.43 -26.48 13.31
C VAL A 49 10.69 -27.24 12.90
N ASN A 50 10.81 -28.48 13.37
CA ASN A 50 11.94 -29.34 13.06
C ASN A 50 11.50 -30.46 12.13
N ASP A 51 12.43 -30.93 11.29
CA ASP A 51 12.14 -32.00 10.32
C ASP A 51 11.93 -33.36 10.97
N THR A 52 12.35 -33.57 12.22
CA THR A 52 12.22 -34.87 12.91
C THR A 52 11.08 -34.94 13.91
N ILE A 53 10.87 -33.90 14.74
CA ILE A 53 9.91 -33.93 15.85
C ILE A 53 8.79 -32.92 15.58
N LYS A 54 7.54 -33.38 15.60
CA LYS A 54 6.38 -32.49 15.49
C LYS A 54 6.21 -31.65 16.76
N THR A 55 5.89 -30.37 16.61
CA THR A 55 5.53 -29.50 17.74
C THR A 55 4.02 -29.36 17.87
N ASN A 56 3.47 -29.45 19.09
CA ASN A 56 2.04 -29.19 19.34
C ASN A 56 1.77 -27.70 19.63
N LYS A 57 2.73 -26.83 19.36
CA LYS A 57 2.58 -25.38 19.53
C LYS A 57 1.70 -24.80 18.42
N ILE A 58 0.87 -23.84 18.79
CA ILE A 58 0.06 -23.05 17.87
C ILE A 58 0.34 -21.57 18.11
N LEU A 59 0.34 -20.79 17.04
CA LEU A 59 0.37 -19.34 17.08
C LEU A 59 -0.99 -18.83 16.58
N ILE A 60 -1.69 -18.07 17.42
CA ILE A 60 -3.05 -17.57 17.14
C ILE A 60 -3.03 -16.05 17.05
N SER A 61 -4.00 -15.46 16.35
CA SER A 61 -4.12 -14.01 16.33
C SER A 61 -4.70 -13.50 17.65
N LYS A 62 -4.51 -12.21 17.93
CA LYS A 62 -5.14 -11.49 19.04
C LYS A 62 -6.66 -11.53 18.93
N ILE A 63 -7.21 -11.47 17.72
CA ILE A 63 -8.66 -11.55 17.49
C ILE A 63 -9.19 -12.90 17.97
N ILE A 64 -8.58 -14.01 17.54
CA ILE A 64 -8.97 -15.37 17.96
C ILE A 64 -8.77 -15.55 19.47
N ALA A 65 -7.65 -15.06 20.01
CA ALA A 65 -7.35 -15.14 21.44
C ALA A 65 -8.41 -14.41 22.28
N ASN A 66 -8.81 -13.20 21.89
CA ASN A 66 -9.81 -12.41 22.60
C ASN A 66 -11.22 -13.02 22.49
N LEU A 67 -11.62 -13.44 21.28
CA LEU A 67 -12.95 -14.03 21.04
C LEU A 67 -13.17 -15.30 21.86
N LEU A 68 -12.13 -16.13 22.01
CA LEU A 68 -12.22 -17.41 22.70
C LEU A 68 -11.62 -17.38 24.12
N ASN A 69 -11.16 -16.21 24.56
CA ASN A 69 -10.52 -15.95 25.86
C ASN A 69 -9.32 -16.88 26.15
N PHE A 70 -8.46 -17.07 25.15
CA PHE A 70 -7.19 -17.82 25.29
C PHE A 70 -6.03 -16.90 25.63
N LYS A 71 -5.09 -17.43 26.42
CA LYS A 71 -3.81 -16.80 26.75
C LYS A 71 -2.64 -17.70 26.32
N VAL A 72 -1.44 -17.13 26.28
CA VAL A 72 -0.22 -17.91 26.04
C VAL A 72 -0.09 -18.99 27.13
N GLY A 73 0.21 -20.22 26.71
CA GLY A 73 0.28 -21.40 27.57
C GLY A 73 -1.03 -22.22 27.64
N ASP A 74 -2.15 -21.66 27.20
CA ASP A 74 -3.43 -22.38 27.22
C ASP A 74 -3.47 -23.54 26.21
N LYS A 75 -4.39 -24.47 26.46
CA LYS A 75 -4.62 -25.64 25.61
C LYS A 75 -5.87 -25.43 24.77
N ILE A 76 -5.68 -25.39 23.46
CA ILE A 76 -6.76 -25.30 22.48
C ILE A 76 -7.16 -26.71 22.04
N LEU A 77 -8.44 -27.03 22.16
CA LEU A 77 -9.02 -28.24 21.59
C LEU A 77 -9.74 -27.88 20.29
N MET A 78 -9.21 -28.38 19.17
CA MET A 78 -9.75 -28.11 17.84
C MET A 78 -10.31 -29.39 17.22
N TYR A 79 -11.45 -29.27 16.56
CA TYR A 79 -12.20 -30.33 15.93
C TYR A 79 -12.12 -30.23 14.41
N PHE A 80 -12.00 -31.37 13.74
CA PHE A 80 -11.86 -31.46 12.30
C PHE A 80 -12.87 -32.46 11.74
N ILE A 81 -13.58 -32.02 10.71
CA ILE A 81 -14.49 -32.88 9.94
C ILE A 81 -13.66 -33.61 8.88
N GLN A 82 -13.90 -34.90 8.71
CA GLN A 82 -13.20 -35.73 7.73
C GLN A 82 -14.18 -36.14 6.63
N LYS A 83 -13.82 -35.90 5.37
CA LYS A 83 -14.72 -36.06 4.21
C LYS A 83 -15.30 -37.49 4.08
N ASN A 84 -14.56 -38.49 4.57
CA ASN A 84 -14.89 -39.91 4.43
C ASN A 84 -15.11 -40.62 5.79
N SER A 85 -15.35 -39.87 6.87
CA SER A 85 -15.61 -40.46 8.19
C SER A 85 -16.54 -39.60 9.00
N GLU A 86 -17.58 -40.22 9.57
CA GLU A 86 -18.48 -39.57 10.54
C GLU A 86 -17.77 -39.27 11.88
N GLN A 87 -16.54 -39.75 12.07
CA GLN A 87 -15.77 -39.50 13.29
C GLN A 87 -15.12 -38.12 13.28
N LEU A 88 -15.56 -37.27 14.22
CA LEU A 88 -14.89 -36.01 14.55
C LEU A 88 -13.50 -36.29 15.12
N ARG A 89 -12.46 -35.87 14.40
CA ARG A 89 -11.09 -35.87 14.95
C ARG A 89 -10.86 -34.61 15.75
N PHE A 90 -10.25 -34.76 16.92
CA PHE A 90 -9.82 -33.62 17.71
C PHE A 90 -8.30 -33.63 17.92
N ARG A 91 -7.72 -32.43 18.00
CA ARG A 91 -6.32 -32.22 18.37
C ARG A 91 -6.20 -31.14 19.42
N LYS A 92 -5.25 -31.36 20.33
CA LYS A 92 -4.88 -30.41 21.38
C LYS A 92 -3.61 -29.69 20.95
N PHE A 93 -3.65 -28.37 20.97
CA PHE A 93 -2.52 -27.49 20.72
C PHE A 93 -2.25 -26.63 21.94
N ASN A 94 -1.00 -26.23 22.14
CA ASN A 94 -0.61 -25.32 23.21
C ASN A 94 -0.29 -23.96 22.61
N VAL A 95 -0.94 -22.90 23.09
CA VAL A 95 -0.70 -21.53 22.60
C VAL A 95 0.71 -21.13 22.96
N SER A 96 1.53 -20.88 21.93
CA SER A 96 2.93 -20.48 22.08
C SER A 96 3.14 -18.98 22.02
N GLY A 97 2.29 -18.30 21.26
CA GLY A 97 2.28 -16.85 21.15
C GLY A 97 1.00 -16.35 20.50
N ILE A 98 0.80 -15.05 20.63
CA ILE A 98 -0.31 -14.29 20.06
C ILE A 98 0.26 -13.23 19.13
N TYR A 99 -0.25 -13.16 17.90
CA TYR A 99 0.18 -12.20 16.89
C TYR A 99 -0.93 -11.22 16.52
N GLU A 100 -0.57 -10.07 15.97
CA GLU A 100 -1.51 -9.07 15.42
C GLU A 100 -0.88 -8.47 14.16
N THR A 101 -1.41 -8.79 12.98
CA THR A 101 -0.84 -8.31 11.71
C THR A 101 -1.47 -7.03 11.20
N GLY A 102 -2.63 -6.65 11.74
CA GLY A 102 -3.46 -5.56 11.22
C GLY A 102 -4.33 -5.97 10.02
N LEU A 103 -4.14 -7.18 9.47
CA LEU A 103 -4.99 -7.74 8.42
C LEU A 103 -6.17 -8.47 9.04
N TYR A 104 -7.23 -7.72 9.38
CA TYR A 104 -8.38 -8.21 10.15
C TYR A 104 -8.95 -9.55 9.62
N GLU A 105 -9.21 -9.65 8.32
CA GLU A 105 -9.78 -10.84 7.70
C GLU A 105 -8.88 -12.07 7.85
N ASN A 106 -7.55 -11.88 7.78
CA ASN A 106 -6.60 -12.96 7.95
C ASN A 106 -6.43 -13.33 9.43
N ASP A 107 -6.30 -12.34 10.31
CA ASP A 107 -6.14 -12.52 11.74
C ASP A 107 -7.39 -13.23 12.32
N LYS A 108 -8.58 -12.93 11.83
CA LYS A 108 -9.81 -13.60 12.28
C LYS A 108 -9.90 -15.08 11.84
N LEU A 109 -9.22 -15.46 10.76
CA LEU A 109 -9.38 -16.77 10.13
C LEU A 109 -8.23 -17.74 10.41
N PHE A 110 -6.97 -17.28 10.43
CA PHE A 110 -5.80 -18.16 10.40
C PHE A 110 -5.11 -18.36 11.75
N ALA A 111 -4.69 -19.59 12.00
CA ALA A 111 -3.73 -19.93 13.07
C ALA A 111 -2.60 -20.80 12.51
N PHE A 112 -1.38 -20.62 13.01
CA PHE A 112 -0.19 -21.27 12.48
C PHE A 112 0.22 -22.47 13.33
N VAL A 113 0.51 -23.58 12.67
CA VAL A 113 0.93 -24.85 13.29
C VAL A 113 2.02 -25.51 12.47
N ASP A 114 2.66 -26.53 13.02
CA ASP A 114 3.54 -27.43 12.27
C ASP A 114 2.75 -28.17 11.16
N ILE A 115 3.27 -28.11 9.92
CA ILE A 115 2.66 -28.71 8.72
C ILE A 115 2.32 -30.20 8.89
N LYS A 116 3.10 -30.93 9.70
CA LYS A 116 2.91 -32.36 9.96
C LYS A 116 1.58 -32.68 10.63
N HIS A 117 1.01 -31.73 11.40
CA HIS A 117 -0.33 -31.92 11.96
C HIS A 117 -1.38 -31.99 10.87
N ILE A 118 -1.29 -31.11 9.89
CA ILE A 118 -2.24 -31.06 8.78
C ILE A 118 -2.10 -32.30 7.91
N GLN A 119 -0.87 -32.69 7.58
CA GLN A 119 -0.60 -33.91 6.82
C GLN A 119 -1.21 -35.13 7.52
N LYS A 120 -0.95 -35.31 8.82
CA LYS A 120 -1.53 -36.40 9.61
C LYS A 120 -3.06 -36.34 9.72
N LEU A 121 -3.63 -35.14 9.79
CA LEU A 121 -5.08 -34.95 9.83
C LEU A 121 -5.76 -35.23 8.47
N ASN A 122 -5.01 -35.12 7.38
CA ASN A 122 -5.48 -35.42 6.02
C ASN A 122 -5.13 -36.83 5.55
N PHE A 123 -4.36 -37.60 6.35
CA PHE A 123 -3.76 -38.87 5.94
C PHE A 123 -2.80 -38.73 4.74
N TRP A 124 -2.12 -37.59 4.70
CA TRP A 124 -1.14 -37.29 3.68
C TRP A 124 0.23 -37.88 4.02
N LYS A 125 0.98 -38.18 2.97
CA LYS A 125 2.43 -38.48 3.05
C LYS A 125 3.21 -37.20 3.36
N GLU A 126 4.46 -37.35 3.78
CA GLU A 126 5.32 -36.20 4.13
C GLU A 126 5.57 -35.23 2.97
N ASN A 127 5.48 -35.72 1.73
CA ASN A 127 5.63 -34.92 0.51
C ASN A 127 4.30 -34.37 -0.04
N GLU A 128 3.18 -34.63 0.61
CA GLU A 128 1.86 -34.14 0.20
C GLU A 128 1.52 -32.86 0.98
N ILE A 129 1.14 -31.81 0.26
CA ILE A 129 0.93 -30.45 0.76
C ILE A 129 -0.28 -29.81 0.08
N SER A 130 -0.72 -28.65 0.56
CA SER A 130 -1.81 -27.91 -0.10
C SER A 130 -1.31 -27.05 -1.26
N GLY A 131 -0.09 -26.54 -1.20
CA GLY A 131 0.47 -25.73 -2.27
C GLY A 131 1.82 -25.12 -1.92
N PHE A 132 2.28 -24.27 -2.83
CA PHE A 132 3.53 -23.52 -2.74
C PHE A 132 3.23 -22.02 -2.68
N GLU A 133 3.98 -21.29 -1.86
CA GLU A 133 4.00 -19.82 -1.85
C GLU A 133 5.33 -19.35 -2.45
N ILE A 134 5.26 -18.58 -3.53
CA ILE A 134 6.43 -18.06 -4.23
C ILE A 134 6.55 -16.57 -3.92
N PHE A 135 7.63 -16.18 -3.26
CA PHE A 135 7.93 -14.79 -2.94
C PHE A 135 8.82 -14.18 -4.02
N ILE A 136 8.42 -12.99 -4.46
CA ILE A 136 9.16 -12.15 -5.40
C ILE A 136 9.65 -10.90 -4.65
N ASP A 137 10.83 -10.40 -5.01
CA ASP A 137 11.40 -9.21 -4.38
C ASP A 137 10.81 -7.91 -4.92
N ASN A 138 10.48 -7.89 -6.22
CA ASN A 138 9.85 -6.75 -6.88
C ASN A 138 8.43 -7.09 -7.31
N TYR A 139 7.48 -6.22 -6.96
CA TYR A 139 6.08 -6.34 -7.35
C TYR A 139 5.88 -6.22 -8.86
N ASP A 140 6.68 -5.39 -9.54
CA ASP A 140 6.55 -5.18 -10.99
C ASP A 140 6.79 -6.47 -11.80
N ASP A 141 7.52 -7.43 -11.23
CA ASP A 141 7.82 -8.72 -11.84
C ASP A 141 6.67 -9.73 -11.67
N LEU A 142 5.60 -9.39 -10.95
CA LEU A 142 4.50 -10.32 -10.60
C LEU A 142 3.90 -10.98 -11.83
N LYS A 143 3.61 -10.19 -12.86
CA LYS A 143 3.01 -10.70 -14.11
C LYS A 143 3.96 -11.61 -14.88
N GLU A 144 5.22 -11.22 -15.01
CA GLU A 144 6.24 -12.03 -15.68
C GLU A 144 6.46 -13.35 -14.93
N MET A 145 6.54 -13.29 -13.60
CA MET A 145 6.71 -14.47 -12.76
C MET A 145 5.51 -15.41 -12.85
N TRP A 146 4.29 -14.86 -12.87
CA TRP A 146 3.08 -15.66 -13.02
C TRP A 146 3.13 -16.49 -14.31
N TYR A 147 3.49 -15.89 -15.45
CA TYR A 147 3.63 -16.64 -16.72
C TYR A 147 4.67 -17.76 -16.62
N LYS A 148 5.85 -17.47 -16.06
CA LYS A 148 6.91 -18.47 -15.88
C LYS A 148 6.44 -19.66 -15.02
N VAL A 149 5.77 -19.39 -13.91
CA VAL A 149 5.27 -20.44 -13.01
C VAL A 149 4.13 -21.21 -13.66
N TYR A 150 3.22 -20.52 -14.36
CA TYR A 150 2.10 -21.12 -15.08
C TYR A 150 2.58 -22.07 -16.19
N GLU A 151 3.61 -21.71 -16.95
CA GLU A 151 4.20 -22.59 -17.96
C GLU A 151 4.80 -23.87 -17.36
N ILE A 152 5.45 -23.77 -16.20
CA ILE A 152 6.10 -24.91 -15.55
C ILE A 152 5.08 -25.83 -14.88
N ALA A 153 4.13 -25.27 -14.14
CA ALA A 153 3.26 -25.98 -13.20
C ALA A 153 1.78 -26.01 -13.60
N GLY A 154 1.29 -24.98 -14.30
CA GLY A 154 -0.12 -24.83 -14.69
C GLY A 154 -0.49 -25.58 -15.98
N ASN A 155 0.45 -25.73 -16.91
CA ASN A 155 0.23 -26.39 -18.22
C ASN A 155 0.35 -27.92 -18.21
N ARG A 156 0.57 -28.55 -17.05
CA ARG A 156 0.73 -30.01 -16.96
C ARG A 156 -0.61 -30.68 -16.66
N PHE A 157 -1.32 -31.07 -17.73
CA PHE A 157 -2.46 -31.97 -17.66
C PHE A 157 -1.97 -33.42 -17.79
N GLU A 158 -1.38 -34.00 -16.74
CA GLU A 158 -1.24 -35.45 -16.70
C GLU A 158 -2.55 -36.06 -16.16
N GLU A 159 -3.05 -37.12 -16.80
CA GLU A 159 -4.33 -37.79 -16.48
C GLU A 159 -4.48 -38.26 -15.02
N ASN A 160 -3.37 -38.29 -14.25
CA ASN A 160 -3.34 -38.65 -12.82
C ASN A 160 -2.69 -37.58 -11.92
N SER A 161 -2.44 -36.37 -12.43
CA SER A 161 -1.87 -35.27 -11.65
C SER A 161 -2.94 -34.30 -11.17
N ASN A 162 -2.82 -33.84 -9.93
CA ASN A 162 -3.56 -32.68 -9.47
C ASN A 162 -3.01 -31.48 -10.25
N THR A 163 -3.82 -30.87 -11.12
CA THR A 163 -3.45 -29.62 -11.78
C THR A 163 -3.27 -28.54 -10.73
N LEU A 164 -2.11 -27.89 -10.72
CA LEU A 164 -1.84 -26.78 -9.82
C LEU A 164 -2.48 -25.51 -10.40
N LYS A 165 -3.34 -24.88 -9.61
CA LYS A 165 -3.82 -23.54 -9.93
C LYS A 165 -2.74 -22.53 -9.53
N VAL A 166 -2.29 -21.73 -10.49
CA VAL A 166 -1.37 -20.62 -10.23
C VAL A 166 -2.20 -19.37 -10.03
N GLU A 167 -2.12 -18.77 -8.85
CA GLU A 167 -2.85 -17.55 -8.51
C GLU A 167 -1.87 -16.48 -8.02
N THR A 168 -2.09 -15.23 -8.40
CA THR A 168 -1.34 -14.11 -7.84
C THR A 168 -1.91 -13.70 -6.47
N ILE A 169 -1.17 -12.86 -5.75
CA ILE A 169 -1.69 -12.25 -4.52
C ILE A 169 -2.88 -11.30 -4.80
N GLU A 170 -2.90 -10.66 -5.98
CA GLU A 170 -4.00 -9.80 -6.43
C GLU A 170 -5.30 -10.62 -6.61
N GLU A 171 -5.20 -11.79 -7.24
CA GLU A 171 -6.34 -12.70 -7.43
C GLU A 171 -6.82 -13.33 -6.12
N LYS A 172 -5.88 -13.59 -5.18
CA LYS A 172 -6.18 -14.23 -3.90
C LYS A 172 -6.86 -13.26 -2.92
N VAL A 173 -6.54 -11.97 -2.99
CA VAL A 173 -7.07 -10.94 -2.06
C VAL A 173 -7.52 -9.68 -2.83
N PRO A 174 -8.48 -9.80 -3.76
CA PRO A 174 -8.83 -8.72 -4.69
C PRO A 174 -9.31 -7.47 -3.96
N GLN A 175 -10.03 -7.63 -2.85
CA GLN A 175 -10.58 -6.53 -2.06
C GLN A 175 -9.52 -5.51 -1.59
N ILE A 176 -8.31 -5.98 -1.22
CA ILE A 176 -7.23 -5.08 -0.81
C ILE A 176 -6.66 -4.33 -2.01
N PHE A 177 -6.47 -5.02 -3.15
CA PHE A 177 -5.90 -4.41 -4.35
C PHE A 177 -6.87 -3.45 -5.04
N ASP A 178 -8.17 -3.79 -5.11
CA ASP A 178 -9.22 -2.90 -5.61
C ASP A 178 -9.27 -1.61 -4.76
N TRP A 179 -9.16 -1.74 -3.44
CA TRP A 179 -9.10 -0.59 -2.54
C TRP A 179 -7.84 0.27 -2.76
N LEU A 180 -6.68 -0.34 -2.94
CA LEU A 180 -5.43 0.36 -3.26
C LEU A 180 -5.51 1.09 -4.62
N GLU A 181 -6.14 0.48 -5.62
CA GLU A 181 -6.34 1.10 -6.93
C GLU A 181 -7.23 2.34 -6.86
N LEU A 182 -8.35 2.26 -6.11
CA LEU A 182 -9.21 3.42 -5.86
C LEU A 182 -8.45 4.57 -5.19
N GLN A 183 -7.51 4.25 -4.29
CA GLN A 183 -6.68 5.27 -3.63
C GLN A 183 -5.75 5.98 -4.62
N ASN A 184 -5.21 5.29 -5.62
CA ASN A 184 -4.36 5.90 -6.66
C ASN A 184 -5.14 6.93 -7.49
N ILE A 185 -6.41 6.65 -7.82
CA ILE A 185 -7.27 7.58 -8.56
C ILE A 185 -7.54 8.86 -7.74
N ASN A 186 -7.83 8.70 -6.45
CA ASN A 186 -8.11 9.84 -5.57
C ASN A 186 -6.94 10.84 -5.51
N VAL A 187 -5.69 10.34 -5.48
CA VAL A 187 -4.49 11.20 -5.48
C VAL A 187 -4.43 12.05 -6.75
N ILE A 188 -4.64 11.45 -7.93
CA ILE A 188 -4.60 12.17 -9.21
C ILE A 188 -5.71 13.24 -9.27
N VAL A 189 -6.92 12.91 -8.81
CA VAL A 189 -8.06 13.84 -8.79
C VAL A 189 -7.77 15.05 -7.88
N ILE A 190 -7.31 14.82 -6.66
CA ILE A 190 -7.01 15.89 -5.70
C ILE A 190 -5.88 16.78 -6.21
N LEU A 191 -4.79 16.20 -6.70
CA LEU A 191 -3.66 16.97 -7.24
C LEU A 191 -4.07 17.81 -8.46
N SER A 192 -4.91 17.26 -9.34
CA SER A 192 -5.44 17.97 -10.50
C SER A 192 -6.29 19.16 -10.09
N LEU A 193 -7.21 18.96 -9.14
CA LEU A 193 -8.07 20.03 -8.63
C LEU A 193 -7.28 21.14 -7.94
N MET A 194 -6.32 20.78 -7.08
CA MET A 194 -5.44 21.74 -6.40
C MET A 194 -4.59 22.54 -7.40
N THR A 195 -4.08 21.88 -8.44
CA THR A 195 -3.31 22.54 -9.50
C THR A 195 -4.17 23.51 -10.30
N LEU A 196 -5.41 23.14 -10.64
CA LEU A 196 -6.35 24.01 -11.34
C LEU A 196 -6.70 25.26 -10.51
N VAL A 197 -7.07 25.08 -9.25
CA VAL A 197 -7.39 26.19 -8.33
C VAL A 197 -6.18 27.12 -8.17
N SER A 198 -4.99 26.56 -8.00
CA SER A 198 -3.74 27.33 -7.91
C SER A 198 -3.44 28.08 -9.21
N GLY A 199 -3.66 27.44 -10.36
CA GLY A 199 -3.51 28.03 -11.67
C GLY A 199 -4.41 29.24 -11.88
N PHE A 200 -5.71 29.14 -11.55
CA PHE A 200 -6.64 30.27 -11.62
C PHE A 200 -6.21 31.43 -10.73
N ASN A 201 -5.83 31.15 -9.48
CA ASN A 201 -5.33 32.18 -8.57
C ASN A 201 -4.08 32.88 -9.12
N MET A 202 -3.17 32.12 -9.74
CA MET A 202 -1.97 32.67 -10.35
C MET A 202 -2.29 33.50 -11.61
N ILE A 203 -3.26 33.09 -12.42
CA ILE A 203 -3.76 33.87 -13.56
C ILE A 203 -4.31 35.20 -13.07
N SER A 204 -5.19 35.19 -12.07
CA SER A 204 -5.76 36.41 -11.49
C SER A 204 -4.67 37.33 -10.93
N GLY A 205 -3.70 36.80 -10.20
CA GLY A 205 -2.58 37.56 -9.67
C GLY A 205 -1.69 38.16 -10.77
N LEU A 206 -1.41 37.40 -11.83
CA LEU A 206 -0.63 37.87 -12.97
C LEU A 206 -1.35 39.00 -13.71
N LEU A 207 -2.65 38.88 -13.93
CA LEU A 207 -3.48 39.89 -14.59
C LEU A 207 -3.48 41.20 -13.80
N ILE A 208 -3.72 41.13 -12.48
CA ILE A 208 -3.67 42.30 -11.59
C ILE A 208 -2.29 42.96 -11.68
N LEU A 209 -1.21 42.16 -11.63
CA LEU A 209 0.15 42.68 -11.70
C LEU A 209 0.44 43.37 -13.05
N ILE A 210 -0.07 42.84 -14.16
CA ILE A 210 0.04 43.49 -15.48
C ILE A 210 -0.74 44.81 -15.48
N MET A 211 -1.96 44.81 -14.96
CA MET A 211 -2.82 46.00 -14.91
C MET A 211 -2.16 47.13 -14.10
N GLU A 212 -1.64 46.84 -12.91
CA GLU A 212 -0.90 47.80 -12.08
C GLU A 212 0.34 48.37 -12.77
N LYS A 213 0.97 47.59 -13.66
CA LYS A 213 2.19 47.98 -14.38
C LYS A 213 1.93 48.45 -15.81
N THR A 214 0.67 48.68 -16.19
CA THR A 214 0.28 49.12 -17.55
C THR A 214 1.04 50.36 -18.02
N LYS A 215 1.18 51.39 -17.16
CA LYS A 215 1.93 52.62 -17.48
C LYS A 215 3.41 52.34 -17.71
N THR A 216 4.03 51.52 -16.87
CA THR A 216 5.44 51.11 -17.02
C THR A 216 5.66 50.29 -18.29
N ILE A 217 4.72 49.39 -18.63
CA ILE A 217 4.74 48.62 -19.88
C ILE A 217 4.71 49.58 -21.09
N GLY A 218 3.84 50.59 -21.06
CA GLY A 218 3.76 51.62 -22.10
C GLY A 218 5.07 52.37 -22.31
N ILE A 219 5.73 52.78 -21.20
CA ILE A 219 7.03 53.43 -21.24
C ILE A 219 8.10 52.50 -21.83
N LEU A 220 8.19 51.25 -21.38
CA LEU A 220 9.17 50.29 -21.90
C LEU A 220 9.01 50.05 -23.40
N LYS A 221 7.76 49.91 -23.87
CA LYS A 221 7.47 49.79 -25.31
C LYS A 221 7.85 51.06 -26.08
N SER A 222 7.62 52.25 -25.52
CA SER A 222 8.03 53.52 -26.15
C SER A 222 9.55 53.66 -26.28
N LEU A 223 10.30 53.04 -25.37
CA LEU A 223 11.76 52.96 -25.40
C LEU A 223 12.29 51.83 -26.30
N GLY A 224 11.40 51.08 -26.98
CA GLY A 224 11.77 50.05 -27.96
C GLY A 224 11.71 48.60 -27.45
N ALA A 225 11.20 48.34 -26.23
CA ALA A 225 11.03 46.97 -25.76
C ALA A 225 9.94 46.22 -26.56
N THR A 226 10.24 45.00 -26.99
CA THR A 226 9.27 44.13 -27.67
C THR A 226 8.29 43.49 -26.69
N ASP A 227 7.09 43.16 -27.16
CA ASP A 227 6.07 42.48 -26.34
C ASP A 227 6.59 41.19 -25.71
N TRP A 228 7.34 40.39 -26.49
CA TRP A 228 7.96 39.16 -26.01
C TRP A 228 8.94 39.38 -24.87
N THR A 229 9.70 40.48 -24.89
CA THR A 229 10.63 40.83 -23.81
C THR A 229 9.87 41.12 -22.52
N ILE A 230 8.78 41.89 -22.63
CA ILE A 230 7.93 42.22 -21.48
C ILE A 230 7.24 40.96 -20.94
N ILE A 231 6.66 40.13 -21.81
CA ILE A 231 6.04 38.84 -21.43
C ILE A 231 7.03 37.96 -20.65
N LYS A 232 8.28 37.82 -21.12
CA LYS A 232 9.33 37.06 -20.41
C LYS A 232 9.61 37.58 -19.01
N ILE A 233 9.62 38.90 -18.80
CA ILE A 233 9.84 39.50 -17.47
C ILE A 233 8.72 39.09 -16.50
N PHE A 234 7.46 39.19 -16.93
CA PHE A 234 6.32 38.81 -16.11
C PHE A 234 6.28 37.31 -15.83
N LEU A 235 6.58 36.47 -16.82
CA LEU A 235 6.68 35.02 -16.64
C LEU A 235 7.84 34.62 -15.73
N TYR A 236 9.00 35.29 -15.81
CA TYR A 236 10.13 35.05 -14.92
C TYR A 236 9.77 35.41 -13.47
N LYS A 237 9.11 36.56 -13.27
CA LYS A 237 8.62 36.97 -11.95
C LYS A 237 7.58 35.99 -11.40
N ALA A 238 6.67 35.52 -12.24
CA ALA A 238 5.71 34.49 -11.87
C ALA A 238 6.41 33.17 -11.50
N GLY A 239 7.36 32.71 -12.31
CA GLY A 239 8.17 31.52 -12.03
C GLY A 239 8.95 31.63 -10.72
N PHE A 240 9.52 32.81 -10.42
CA PHE A 240 10.18 33.07 -9.14
C PHE A 240 9.21 32.99 -7.96
N LEU A 241 8.00 33.55 -8.08
CA LEU A 241 6.97 33.46 -7.04
C LEU A 241 6.52 32.02 -6.82
N ILE A 242 6.30 31.26 -7.90
CA ILE A 242 5.96 29.84 -7.84
C ILE A 242 7.09 29.07 -7.15
N GLY A 243 8.34 29.29 -7.55
CA GLY A 243 9.51 28.64 -6.93
C GLY A 243 9.63 28.94 -5.44
N LYS A 244 9.37 30.17 -5.02
CA LYS A 244 9.34 30.55 -3.59
C LYS A 244 8.19 29.85 -2.86
N ALA A 245 7.00 29.78 -3.46
CA ALA A 245 5.85 29.07 -2.88
C ALA A 245 6.12 27.57 -2.75
N LEU A 246 6.71 26.95 -3.77
CA LEU A 246 7.14 25.55 -3.74
C LEU A 246 8.17 25.29 -2.64
N PHE A 247 9.15 26.18 -2.47
CA PHE A 247 10.13 26.07 -1.39
C PHE A 247 9.46 26.04 0.00
N TRP A 248 8.59 27.01 0.29
CA TRP A 248 7.89 27.05 1.58
C TRP A 248 6.89 25.91 1.74
N GLY A 249 6.17 25.53 0.67
CA GLY A 249 5.24 24.41 0.66
C GLY A 249 5.93 23.09 0.96
N ASN A 250 7.07 22.82 0.31
CA ASN A 250 7.89 21.64 0.60
C ASN A 250 8.42 21.66 2.02
N LEU A 251 8.91 22.80 2.52
CA LEU A 251 9.42 22.91 3.88
C LEU A 251 8.35 22.55 4.91
N ILE A 252 7.13 23.07 4.74
CA ILE A 252 5.99 22.75 5.62
C ILE A 252 5.58 21.28 5.46
N SER A 253 5.48 20.77 4.23
CA SER A 253 5.10 19.39 3.96
C SER A 253 6.09 18.38 4.57
N ILE A 254 7.39 18.59 4.38
CA ILE A 254 8.46 17.76 4.94
C ILE A 254 8.42 17.79 6.46
N PHE A 255 8.18 18.96 7.07
CA PHE A 255 8.03 19.09 8.51
C PHE A 255 6.83 18.28 9.04
N LEU A 256 5.68 18.33 8.36
CA LEU A 256 4.49 17.53 8.73
C LEU A 256 4.73 16.02 8.55
N ILE A 257 5.40 15.63 7.46
CA ILE A 257 5.82 14.24 7.20
C ILE A 257 6.74 13.73 8.32
N PHE A 258 7.73 14.54 8.72
CA PHE A 258 8.64 14.20 9.81
C PHE A 258 7.88 14.02 11.13
N LEU A 259 6.95 14.93 11.43
CA LEU A 259 6.12 14.86 12.63
C LEU A 259 5.25 13.59 12.64
N GLN A 260 4.62 13.24 11.51
CA GLN A 260 3.85 12.01 11.37
C GLN A 260 4.73 10.76 11.51
N SER A 261 5.92 10.76 10.92
CA SER A 261 6.85 9.62 10.97
C SER A 261 7.28 9.31 12.41
N TYR A 262 7.60 10.34 13.20
CA TYR A 262 8.08 10.17 14.58
C TYR A 262 6.95 9.96 15.59
N PHE A 263 5.86 10.74 15.50
CA PHE A 263 4.80 10.74 16.51
C PHE A 263 3.56 9.90 16.13
N GLY A 264 3.39 9.52 14.87
CA GLY A 264 2.23 8.74 14.41
C GLY A 264 0.90 9.43 14.74
N ILE A 265 0.81 10.74 14.53
CA ILE A 265 -0.32 11.60 14.93
C ILE A 265 -1.62 11.15 14.28
N ILE A 266 -1.57 10.87 12.97
CA ILE A 266 -2.70 10.39 12.19
C ILE A 266 -2.73 8.87 12.33
N LYS A 267 -3.62 8.42 13.20
CA LYS A 267 -3.96 7.01 13.40
C LYS A 267 -5.07 6.61 12.44
N LEU A 268 -5.04 5.34 12.04
CA LEU A 268 -6.05 4.74 11.20
C LEU A 268 -6.73 3.62 11.97
N ASP A 269 -7.96 3.31 11.59
CA ASP A 269 -8.64 2.10 12.05
C ASP A 269 -8.10 0.90 11.25
N PRO A 270 -7.40 -0.06 11.88
CA PRO A 270 -6.83 -1.21 11.19
C PRO A 270 -7.88 -2.09 10.50
N GLU A 271 -9.12 -2.11 11.01
CA GLU A 271 -10.19 -2.89 10.39
C GLU A 271 -10.59 -2.33 9.02
N THR A 272 -10.54 -1.00 8.87
CA THR A 272 -10.91 -0.30 7.64
C THR A 272 -9.72 -0.08 6.70
N TYR A 273 -8.55 0.23 7.24
CA TYR A 273 -7.39 0.69 6.47
C TYR A 273 -6.20 -0.28 6.45
N TYR A 274 -6.32 -1.45 7.09
CA TYR A 274 -5.26 -2.47 7.18
C TYR A 274 -3.95 -2.00 7.82
N LEU A 275 -3.94 -0.80 8.41
CA LEU A 275 -2.79 -0.12 8.98
C LEU A 275 -3.22 0.61 10.25
N ASP A 276 -2.34 0.68 11.24
CA ASP A 276 -2.57 1.34 12.53
C ASP A 276 -2.34 2.86 12.49
N LYS A 277 -1.52 3.31 11.55
CA LYS A 277 -1.20 4.71 11.30
C LYS A 277 -0.89 4.94 9.84
N VAL A 278 -1.00 6.19 9.39
CA VAL A 278 -0.59 6.56 8.03
C VAL A 278 0.93 6.36 7.89
N PRO A 279 1.40 5.40 7.07
CA PRO A 279 2.81 5.24 6.80
C PRO A 279 3.27 6.40 5.93
N VAL A 280 4.51 6.84 6.15
CA VAL A 280 5.07 7.95 5.38
C VAL A 280 6.35 7.50 4.73
N LEU A 281 6.38 7.61 3.41
CA LEU A 281 7.56 7.35 2.60
C LEU A 281 7.83 8.61 1.79
N LEU A 282 8.98 9.24 2.05
CA LEU A 282 9.42 10.41 1.32
C LEU A 282 10.38 9.97 0.24
N ASN A 283 9.90 9.98 -1.00
CA ASN A 283 10.73 9.76 -2.18
C ASN A 283 11.13 11.10 -2.79
N ILE A 284 12.44 11.35 -2.86
CA ILE A 284 13.00 12.60 -3.41
C ILE A 284 12.65 12.73 -4.90
N TYR A 285 12.59 11.61 -5.62
CA TYR A 285 12.24 11.59 -7.04
C TYR A 285 10.80 12.05 -7.28
N ASP A 286 9.85 11.55 -6.48
CA ASP A 286 8.44 11.94 -6.57
C ASP A 286 8.25 13.41 -6.20
N LEU A 287 8.95 13.88 -5.16
CA LEU A 287 8.96 15.30 -4.79
C LEU A 287 9.48 16.17 -5.92
N PHE A 288 10.58 15.78 -6.57
CA PHE A 288 11.16 16.52 -7.68
C PHE A 288 10.21 16.58 -8.89
N ILE A 289 9.63 15.44 -9.30
CA ILE A 289 8.67 15.38 -10.41
C ILE A 289 7.43 16.23 -10.12
N LEU A 290 6.89 16.15 -8.91
CA LEU A 290 5.71 16.92 -8.53
C LEU A 290 5.99 18.43 -8.58
N ASN A 291 7.15 18.87 -8.09
CA ASN A 291 7.56 20.27 -8.13
C ASN A 291 7.77 20.76 -9.57
N LEU A 292 8.50 19.99 -10.38
CA LEU A 292 8.76 20.33 -11.78
C LEU A 292 7.46 20.35 -12.59
N GLY A 293 6.60 19.34 -12.41
CA GLY A 293 5.29 19.25 -13.07
C GLY A 293 4.38 20.42 -12.71
N THR A 294 4.28 20.76 -11.43
CA THR A 294 3.48 21.91 -10.96
C THR A 294 4.00 23.22 -11.54
N LEU A 295 5.32 23.44 -11.51
CA LEU A 295 5.94 24.64 -12.08
C LEU A 295 5.64 24.78 -13.57
N LEU A 296 5.84 23.71 -14.34
CA LEU A 296 5.62 23.72 -15.79
C LEU A 296 4.15 23.93 -16.14
N ILE A 297 3.23 23.21 -15.48
CA ILE A 297 1.79 23.34 -15.73
C ILE A 297 1.32 24.76 -15.45
N ILE A 298 1.68 25.34 -14.30
CA ILE A 298 1.26 26.70 -13.95
C ILE A 298 1.89 27.70 -14.92
N LEU A 299 3.18 27.59 -15.26
CA LEU A 299 3.82 28.49 -16.23
C LEU A 299 3.14 28.43 -17.60
N ILE A 300 2.76 27.24 -18.07
CA ILE A 300 2.01 27.05 -19.32
C ILE A 300 0.64 27.74 -19.23
N MET A 301 -0.08 27.58 -18.13
CA MET A 301 -1.37 28.25 -17.90
C MET A 301 -1.24 29.78 -17.95
N LEU A 302 -0.11 30.34 -17.48
CA LEU A 302 0.14 31.77 -17.49
C LEU A 302 0.52 32.35 -18.85
N LEU A 303 0.90 31.52 -19.84
CA LEU A 303 1.21 32.00 -21.17
C LEU A 303 -0.01 32.70 -21.80
N ALA A 304 -1.19 32.09 -21.72
CA ALA A 304 -2.42 32.62 -22.31
C ALA A 304 -2.76 34.05 -21.83
N PRO A 305 -2.90 34.35 -20.52
CA PRO A 305 -3.18 35.70 -20.06
C PRO A 305 -2.02 36.68 -20.29
N SER A 306 -0.76 36.21 -20.36
CA SER A 306 0.38 37.09 -20.61
C SER A 306 0.32 37.80 -21.97
N PHE A 307 -0.36 37.22 -22.96
CA PHE A 307 -0.54 37.84 -24.28
C PHE A 307 -1.39 39.10 -24.25
N ILE A 308 -2.10 39.42 -23.15
CA ILE A 308 -2.78 40.71 -23.00
C ILE A 308 -1.80 41.89 -23.11
N ILE A 309 -0.52 41.67 -22.76
CA ILE A 309 0.55 42.67 -22.90
C ILE A 309 0.66 43.17 -24.35
N THR A 310 0.41 42.33 -25.36
CA THR A 310 0.49 42.74 -26.78
C THR A 310 -0.56 43.80 -27.13
N LYS A 311 -1.71 43.81 -26.44
CA LYS A 311 -2.82 44.75 -26.67
C LYS A 311 -2.58 46.12 -26.04
N ILE A 312 -1.54 46.29 -25.22
CA ILE A 312 -1.23 47.56 -24.55
C ILE A 312 -0.49 48.49 -25.54
N SER A 313 -1.10 49.63 -25.86
CA SER A 313 -0.52 50.64 -26.75
C SER A 313 0.21 51.75 -25.97
N PRO A 314 1.44 52.14 -26.34
CA PRO A 314 2.18 53.22 -25.68
C PRO A 314 1.42 54.55 -25.68
N VAL A 315 0.84 54.91 -26.82
CA VAL A 315 0.13 56.19 -27.01
C VAL A 315 -1.09 56.29 -26.09
N LYS A 316 -1.83 55.18 -25.92
CA LYS A 316 -3.00 55.13 -25.03
C LYS A 316 -2.65 55.04 -23.55
N THR A 317 -1.42 54.68 -23.18
CA THR A 317 -1.03 54.49 -21.78
C THR A 317 -0.28 55.68 -21.19
N ILE A 318 0.28 56.53 -22.04
CA ILE A 318 1.04 57.73 -21.64
C ILE A 318 0.15 58.99 -21.65
N ASN A 319 -0.88 59.06 -22.49
CA ASN A 319 -1.73 60.25 -22.66
C ASN A 319 -2.93 60.36 -21.71
N PHE A 320 -3.09 59.48 -20.73
CA PHE A 320 -4.09 59.64 -19.66
C PHE A 320 -3.37 60.03 -18.37
N ASN A 321 -3.34 61.34 -18.12
CA ASN A 321 -3.39 61.88 -16.76
C ASN A 321 -4.85 62.15 -16.40
#